data_AF-A0A9E3SWF7-F1
#
_entry.id   AF-A0A9E3SWF7-F1
#
_cell.length_a   1.000
_cell.length_b   1.000
_cell.length_c   1.000
_cell.angle_alpha   90.00
_cell.angle_beta   90.00
_cell.angle_gamma   90.00
#
_symmetry.space_group_name_H-M   'P 1'
#
loop_
_entity.id
_entity.type
_entity.pdbx_description
1 polymer ?
#
loop_
_entity_poly.entity_id
_entity_poly.type
_entity_poly.pdbx_seq_one_letter_code
_entity_poly.pdbx_strand_id
1 'polypeptide(L)'
;MRHALTIILAAALAVARPAQAQNHELEIQPLRPGPFAVACTNVAQDEAAIAASGATPADFWEGREAGGRVRYIDEILAHPASVVRYAAPVPDLREMYPRFAGEAVEHVAIVCHPTPQANSDPDYALPGSGDRVPHMQPPGAAPKVIDYGEYHAMLGMPVGLPPAQPVARLPLLVFSHGLGGSPISEGYIDALVGLASHGFMVAAVFHGDPRFSRIRIEDLSDFVYVLRDFDKFVEMELMRPVSLKALVDTLLAHPQFGPAIDPERIGGFGASMGGQAMANLLGARLTTSLGLACRDTVRDARIKAAVGLVPYAGQTFLPAFCDDQNGADDVSRPYLAISGTADTTAPIKMVEQAIHRFGSSRYLVELEGVGHEFTPEMAGDVFTWTVTFLRAYLGDGPDPASGAMARLIRMAGVAGGPADALRVDAHVPAAAGLDGTTVVEFHNEILDHYFIAASGFEVDQILSGAAGPGWRLTGQSFNAFSRIPVVPVTRVAPVCRFYGAAAGGPNSHFFTASPDECEAVKRAGGWYYEGIGFHAEPQLADGRCPEGYLQVRRAYNQGWPRNDSNHRFTTSDSTWREMARHGWALEGVAWCARP
;
A
#
# COMPACT_ATOMS: atom_id res chain seq x y z
N MET A 1 -26.35 43.69 15.52
CA MET A 1 -25.16 42.81 15.59
C MET A 1 -25.42 41.41 16.13
N ARG A 2 -26.40 41.16 17.03
CA ARG A 2 -26.76 39.79 17.47
C ARG A 2 -27.65 38.98 16.50
N HIS A 3 -28.34 39.64 15.55
CA HIS A 3 -29.25 38.97 14.60
C HIS A 3 -28.61 38.56 13.26
N ALA A 4 -27.41 39.07 12.93
CA ALA A 4 -26.68 38.68 11.73
C ALA A 4 -25.91 37.35 11.90
N LEU A 5 -25.41 37.07 13.12
CA LEU A 5 -24.74 35.79 13.44
C LEU A 5 -25.72 34.60 13.49
N THR A 6 -27.01 34.84 13.75
CA THR A 6 -28.01 33.76 13.83
C THR A 6 -28.36 33.19 12.45
N ILE A 7 -28.14 33.95 11.37
CA ILE A 7 -28.51 33.52 10.01
C ILE A 7 -27.53 32.46 9.46
N ILE A 8 -26.26 32.49 9.87
CA ILE A 8 -25.29 31.42 9.55
C ILE A 8 -25.59 30.16 10.38
N LEU A 9 -26.10 30.33 11.62
CA LEU A 9 -26.48 29.20 12.48
C LEU A 9 -27.82 28.54 12.06
N ALA A 10 -28.79 29.32 11.56
CA ALA A 10 -30.15 28.83 11.28
C ALA A 10 -30.31 28.16 9.90
N ALA A 11 -29.45 28.48 8.93
CA ALA A 11 -29.43 27.75 7.65
C ALA A 11 -28.81 26.33 7.78
N ALA A 12 -28.11 26.05 8.89
CA ALA A 12 -27.47 24.76 9.16
C ALA A 12 -28.26 23.82 10.10
N LEU A 13 -29.40 24.24 10.65
CA LEU A 13 -30.07 23.52 11.75
C LEU A 13 -31.46 22.92 11.42
N ALA A 14 -31.88 22.90 10.16
CA ALA A 14 -33.12 22.23 9.77
C ALA A 14 -33.01 21.55 8.39
N VAL A 15 -32.13 20.57 8.30
CA VAL A 15 -32.22 19.52 7.26
C VAL A 15 -32.11 18.21 8.01
N ALA A 16 -33.08 17.31 7.83
CA ALA A 16 -32.99 15.93 8.29
C ALA A 16 -31.57 15.44 8.02
N ARG A 17 -30.82 14.99 9.04
CA ARG A 17 -29.42 14.56 8.88
C ARG A 17 -29.38 13.65 7.66
N PRO A 18 -28.89 14.10 6.49
CA PRO A 18 -28.64 13.15 5.42
C PRO A 18 -27.63 12.19 6.03
N ALA A 19 -27.79 10.89 5.80
CA ALA A 19 -26.76 9.92 6.15
C ALA A 19 -25.42 10.55 5.73
N GLN A 20 -24.51 10.75 6.68
CA GLN A 20 -23.24 11.43 6.39
C GLN A 20 -22.55 10.58 5.34
N ALA A 21 -22.51 11.06 4.10
CA ALA A 21 -21.96 10.28 3.01
C ALA A 21 -20.45 10.10 3.27
N GLN A 22 -20.01 8.83 3.24
CA GLN A 22 -18.64 8.40 3.55
C GLN A 22 -17.98 7.89 2.29
N ASN A 23 -16.65 8.00 2.19
CA ASN A 23 -15.96 7.42 1.06
C ASN A 23 -16.05 5.90 1.13
N HIS A 24 -15.78 5.31 2.29
CA HIS A 24 -15.84 3.88 2.52
C HIS A 24 -17.21 3.49 3.09
N GLU A 25 -18.14 3.08 2.23
CA GLU A 25 -19.52 2.77 2.62
C GLU A 25 -20.00 1.36 2.24
N LEU A 26 -19.21 0.61 1.46
CA LEU A 26 -19.61 -0.68 0.94
C LEU A 26 -18.87 -1.84 1.59
N GLU A 27 -19.62 -2.76 2.16
CA GLU A 27 -19.15 -4.13 2.37
C GLU A 27 -19.20 -4.89 1.03
N ILE A 28 -18.07 -5.46 0.62
CA ILE A 28 -17.96 -6.16 -0.67
C ILE A 28 -17.87 -7.67 -0.44
N GLN A 29 -18.45 -8.45 -1.35
CA GLN A 29 -18.31 -9.90 -1.33
C GLN A 29 -16.85 -10.33 -1.61
N PRO A 30 -16.35 -11.40 -0.96
CA PRO A 30 -15.02 -11.92 -1.21
C PRO A 30 -14.79 -12.19 -2.69
N LEU A 31 -13.59 -11.83 -3.17
CA LEU A 31 -13.16 -12.24 -4.51
C LEU A 31 -13.11 -13.77 -4.59
N ARG A 32 -13.69 -14.30 -5.66
CA ARG A 32 -13.46 -15.69 -6.07
C ARG A 32 -12.05 -15.81 -6.67
N PRO A 33 -11.50 -17.03 -6.77
CA PRO A 33 -10.30 -17.27 -7.58
C PRO A 33 -10.45 -16.59 -8.94
N GLY A 34 -9.36 -15.96 -9.40
CA GLY A 34 -9.40 -15.22 -10.66
C GLY A 34 -9.55 -16.14 -11.88
N PRO A 35 -9.82 -15.56 -13.05
CA PRO A 35 -10.23 -16.32 -14.24
C PRO A 35 -9.07 -17.09 -14.91
N PHE A 36 -7.82 -16.87 -14.49
CA PHE A 36 -6.65 -17.42 -15.15
C PHE A 36 -6.24 -18.77 -14.56
N ALA A 37 -5.98 -19.73 -15.44
CA ALA A 37 -5.17 -20.90 -15.08
C ALA A 37 -3.75 -20.44 -14.71
N VAL A 38 -3.10 -21.12 -13.77
CA VAL A 38 -1.80 -20.74 -13.22
C VAL A 38 -0.79 -21.85 -13.44
N ALA A 39 0.40 -21.49 -13.94
CA ALA A 39 1.57 -22.34 -13.96
C ALA A 39 2.66 -21.73 -13.08
N CYS A 40 3.54 -22.56 -12.51
CA CYS A 40 4.70 -22.09 -11.78
C CYS A 40 6.00 -22.71 -12.30
N THR A 41 7.13 -22.04 -12.08
CA THR A 41 8.47 -22.54 -12.42
C THR A 41 8.80 -23.83 -11.68
N ASN A 42 9.74 -24.59 -12.22
CA ASN A 42 10.19 -25.84 -11.63
C ASN A 42 10.77 -25.62 -10.22
N VAL A 43 10.36 -26.46 -9.28
CA VAL A 43 10.94 -26.58 -7.93
C VAL A 43 11.00 -28.05 -7.50
N ALA A 44 11.12 -28.96 -8.47
CA ALA A 44 11.14 -30.41 -8.21
C ALA A 44 12.31 -30.78 -7.31
N GLN A 45 12.08 -31.68 -6.35
CA GLN A 45 13.02 -32.02 -5.31
C GLN A 45 13.51 -33.47 -5.42
N ASP A 46 14.78 -33.70 -5.07
CA ASP A 46 15.41 -35.03 -5.01
C ASP A 46 15.09 -35.69 -3.66
N GLU A 47 14.08 -36.58 -3.67
CA GLU A 47 13.67 -37.33 -2.48
C GLU A 47 14.77 -38.22 -1.90
N ALA A 48 15.68 -38.72 -2.73
CA ALA A 48 16.79 -39.55 -2.25
C ALA A 48 17.82 -38.69 -1.49
N ALA A 49 18.12 -37.49 -1.98
CA ALA A 49 18.97 -36.53 -1.29
C ALA A 49 18.36 -36.09 0.06
N ILE A 50 17.05 -35.82 0.08
CA ILE A 50 16.32 -35.50 1.32
C ILE A 50 16.41 -36.67 2.31
N ALA A 51 16.06 -37.88 1.88
CA ALA A 51 16.10 -39.07 2.73
C ALA A 51 17.52 -39.35 3.29
N ALA A 52 18.56 -39.20 2.47
CA ALA A 52 19.94 -39.38 2.88
C ALA A 52 20.41 -38.35 3.92
N SER A 53 19.82 -37.16 3.93
CA SER A 53 20.17 -36.08 4.85
C SER A 53 19.62 -36.25 6.28
N GLY A 54 18.60 -37.10 6.45
CA GLY A 54 17.85 -37.24 7.71
C GLY A 54 17.02 -35.99 8.09
N ALA A 55 16.84 -35.06 7.16
CA ALA A 55 16.05 -33.84 7.31
C ALA A 55 14.62 -34.01 6.80
N THR A 56 13.75 -33.07 7.16
CA THR A 56 12.48 -32.88 6.44
C THR A 56 12.70 -31.96 5.22
N PRO A 57 11.84 -32.05 4.18
CA PRO A 57 11.88 -31.11 3.05
C PRO A 57 11.85 -29.64 3.50
N ALA A 58 10.94 -29.31 4.43
CA ALA A 58 10.76 -27.96 4.98
C ALA A 58 12.05 -27.39 5.61
N ASP A 59 12.92 -28.23 6.19
CA ASP A 59 14.20 -27.77 6.73
C ASP A 59 15.08 -27.11 5.65
N PHE A 60 15.01 -27.55 4.39
CA PHE A 60 15.74 -26.93 3.30
C PHE A 60 15.03 -25.69 2.75
N TRP A 61 13.70 -25.71 2.66
CA TRP A 61 12.91 -24.61 2.11
C TRP A 61 13.05 -23.35 2.95
N GLU A 62 13.04 -23.53 4.28
CA GLU A 62 13.09 -22.48 5.28
C GLU A 62 14.51 -22.12 5.70
N GLY A 63 15.51 -22.86 5.22
CA GLY A 63 16.93 -22.59 5.50
C GLY A 63 17.41 -23.08 6.86
N ARG A 64 16.72 -24.05 7.49
CA ARG A 64 16.98 -24.49 8.86
C ARG A 64 18.33 -25.20 9.00
N GLU A 65 18.97 -24.99 10.13
CA GLU A 65 20.29 -25.56 10.42
C GLU A 65 20.19 -26.81 11.30
N ALA A 66 21.03 -27.81 11.02
CA ALA A 66 21.24 -28.95 11.93
C ALA A 66 22.73 -29.21 12.13
N GLY A 67 23.19 -29.17 13.39
CA GLY A 67 24.56 -29.52 13.76
C GLY A 67 25.66 -28.63 13.17
N GLY A 68 25.43 -27.32 13.01
CA GLY A 68 26.41 -26.39 12.44
C GLY A 68 26.32 -26.24 10.91
N ARG A 69 25.49 -27.03 10.24
CA ARG A 69 25.35 -27.04 8.78
C ARG A 69 24.03 -26.38 8.37
N VAL A 70 24.16 -25.26 7.67
CA VAL A 70 23.05 -24.55 7.04
C VAL A 70 22.54 -25.42 5.89
N ARG A 71 21.21 -25.60 5.83
CA ARG A 71 20.53 -26.27 4.72
C ARG A 71 19.86 -25.23 3.85
N TYR A 72 19.82 -25.43 2.54
CA TYR A 72 19.08 -24.56 1.66
C TYR A 72 18.44 -25.35 0.51
N ILE A 73 17.36 -24.79 -0.07
CA ILE A 73 16.55 -25.45 -1.11
C ILE A 73 17.40 -25.92 -2.29
N ASP A 74 18.48 -25.21 -2.63
CA ASP A 74 19.33 -25.53 -3.77
C ASP A 74 20.05 -26.89 -3.66
N GLU A 75 20.27 -27.39 -2.44
CA GLU A 75 20.86 -28.71 -2.18
C GLU A 75 19.96 -29.87 -2.57
N ILE A 76 18.65 -29.65 -2.64
CA ILE A 76 17.66 -30.71 -2.86
C ILE A 76 16.90 -30.54 -4.18
N LEU A 77 17.31 -29.63 -5.07
CA LEU A 77 16.68 -29.48 -6.38
C LEU A 77 17.05 -30.64 -7.30
N ALA A 78 16.04 -31.35 -7.82
CA ALA A 78 16.25 -32.41 -8.83
C ALA A 78 16.72 -31.84 -10.17
N HIS A 79 16.33 -30.59 -10.49
CA HIS A 79 16.62 -29.94 -11.76
C HIS A 79 17.14 -28.50 -11.55
N PRO A 80 18.34 -28.31 -11.00
CA PRO A 80 18.86 -27.00 -10.61
C PRO A 80 19.07 -26.02 -11.78
N ALA A 81 19.13 -26.51 -13.02
CA ALA A 81 19.23 -25.68 -14.22
C ALA A 81 17.86 -25.17 -14.73
N SER A 82 16.74 -25.65 -14.16
CA SER A 82 15.38 -25.29 -14.55
C SER A 82 14.67 -24.40 -13.53
N VAL A 83 15.37 -23.99 -12.48
CA VAL A 83 14.86 -23.12 -11.41
C VAL A 83 15.36 -21.69 -11.62
N VAL A 84 14.66 -20.70 -11.06
CA VAL A 84 15.15 -19.32 -11.04
C VAL A 84 16.18 -19.17 -9.93
N ARG A 85 17.47 -19.07 -10.30
CA ARG A 85 18.60 -18.83 -9.39
C ARG A 85 19.26 -17.51 -9.71
N TYR A 86 19.67 -16.79 -8.68
CA TYR A 86 20.34 -15.51 -8.84
C TYR A 86 21.19 -15.16 -7.62
N ALA A 87 22.25 -14.41 -7.89
CA ALA A 87 23.10 -13.81 -6.88
C ALA A 87 22.53 -12.44 -6.47
N ALA A 88 22.28 -12.25 -5.17
CA ALA A 88 21.90 -10.97 -4.62
C ALA A 88 23.16 -10.20 -4.16
N PRO A 89 23.51 -9.05 -4.79
CA PRO A 89 24.71 -8.30 -4.43
C PRO A 89 24.49 -7.54 -3.13
N VAL A 90 25.25 -7.87 -2.10
CA VAL A 90 25.15 -7.26 -0.78
C VAL A 90 25.99 -5.98 -0.74
N PRO A 91 25.44 -4.84 -0.28
CA PRO A 91 26.23 -3.61 -0.10
C PRO A 91 27.48 -3.86 0.75
N ASP A 92 28.62 -3.26 0.38
CA ASP A 92 29.86 -3.33 1.17
C ASP A 92 29.81 -2.35 2.36
N LEU A 93 28.86 -2.61 3.27
CA LEU A 93 28.62 -1.87 4.51
C LEU A 93 28.74 -2.84 5.69
N ARG A 94 29.97 -3.11 6.12
CA ARG A 94 30.30 -4.16 7.11
C ARG A 94 29.63 -3.95 8.47
N GLU A 95 29.27 -2.72 8.80
CA GLU A 95 28.54 -2.37 10.01
C GLU A 95 27.06 -2.78 9.98
N MET A 96 26.50 -3.01 8.79
CA MET A 96 25.11 -3.46 8.58
C MET A 96 25.05 -4.93 8.12
N TYR A 97 26.07 -5.38 7.39
CA TYR A 97 26.20 -6.74 6.86
C TYR A 97 27.50 -7.38 7.38
N PRO A 98 27.58 -7.72 8.68
CA PRO A 98 28.81 -8.18 9.32
C PRO A 98 29.43 -9.44 8.69
N ARG A 99 28.64 -10.27 8.00
CA ARG A 99 29.14 -11.50 7.37
C ARG A 99 29.17 -11.43 5.85
N PHE A 100 28.23 -10.74 5.22
CA PHE A 100 28.04 -10.81 3.77
C PHE A 100 28.36 -9.50 3.03
N ALA A 101 28.88 -8.46 3.70
CA ALA A 101 29.24 -7.21 3.05
C ALA A 101 30.15 -7.40 1.82
N GLY A 102 29.72 -6.87 0.68
CA GLY A 102 30.44 -6.95 -0.59
C GLY A 102 30.39 -8.32 -1.27
N GLU A 103 29.70 -9.30 -0.69
CA GLU A 103 29.50 -10.62 -1.28
C GLU A 103 28.27 -10.66 -2.22
N ALA A 104 28.18 -11.74 -2.98
CA ALA A 104 27.05 -12.05 -3.83
C ALA A 104 26.39 -13.34 -3.30
N VAL A 105 25.21 -13.21 -2.68
CA VAL A 105 24.56 -14.33 -1.97
C VAL A 105 23.52 -14.99 -2.86
N GLU A 106 23.69 -16.28 -3.12
CA GLU A 106 22.78 -17.08 -3.96
C GLU A 106 21.39 -17.21 -3.33
N HIS A 107 20.37 -17.02 -4.15
CA HIS A 107 18.96 -17.22 -3.83
C HIS A 107 18.25 -18.02 -4.91
N VAL A 108 17.20 -18.72 -4.51
CA VAL A 108 16.23 -19.40 -5.38
C VAL A 108 14.91 -18.66 -5.30
N ALA A 109 14.18 -18.61 -6.42
CA ALA A 109 12.80 -18.13 -6.46
C ALA A 109 11.89 -19.10 -7.22
N ILE A 110 10.61 -19.05 -6.87
CA ILE A 110 9.51 -19.63 -7.66
C ILE A 110 8.73 -18.49 -8.31
N VAL A 111 8.36 -18.66 -9.58
CA VAL A 111 7.53 -17.70 -10.32
C VAL A 111 6.25 -18.39 -10.75
N CYS A 112 5.11 -17.90 -10.28
CA CYS A 112 3.78 -18.33 -10.70
C CYS A 112 3.17 -17.28 -11.62
N HIS A 113 2.53 -17.69 -12.71
CA HIS A 113 1.99 -16.78 -13.71
C HIS A 113 0.75 -17.35 -14.40
N PRO A 114 -0.15 -16.49 -14.92
CA PRO A 114 -1.15 -16.85 -15.91
C PRO A 114 -0.55 -17.67 -17.05
N THR A 115 -1.19 -18.80 -17.36
CA THR A 115 -0.80 -19.73 -18.43
C THR A 115 -1.98 -19.91 -19.40
N PRO A 116 -1.73 -20.29 -20.68
CA PRO A 116 -2.82 -20.65 -21.58
C PRO A 116 -3.68 -21.78 -21.00
N GLN A 117 -5.00 -21.75 -21.22
CA GLN A 117 -5.92 -22.82 -20.82
C GLN A 117 -5.55 -24.19 -21.42
N ALA A 118 -4.85 -24.20 -22.55
CA ALA A 118 -4.37 -25.41 -23.19
C ALA A 118 -3.13 -26.02 -22.50
N ASN A 119 -2.58 -25.38 -21.46
CA ASN A 119 -1.43 -25.93 -20.75
C ASN A 119 -1.85 -27.20 -19.98
N SER A 120 -1.27 -28.32 -20.39
CA SER A 120 -1.51 -29.64 -19.83
C SER A 120 -0.31 -30.18 -19.02
N ASP A 121 0.63 -29.32 -18.63
CA ASP A 121 1.75 -29.75 -17.77
C ASP A 121 1.18 -30.26 -16.44
N PRO A 122 1.73 -31.35 -15.88
CA PRO A 122 1.21 -31.91 -14.64
C PRO A 122 1.54 -31.02 -13.45
N ASP A 123 0.67 -31.05 -12.44
CA ASP A 123 0.99 -30.49 -11.13
C ASP A 123 2.10 -31.30 -10.46
N TYR A 124 2.93 -30.61 -9.68
CA TYR A 124 3.93 -31.25 -8.83
C TYR A 124 3.46 -31.29 -7.39
N ALA A 125 3.37 -32.48 -6.81
CA ALA A 125 3.08 -32.64 -5.39
C ALA A 125 4.32 -32.33 -4.56
N LEU A 126 4.19 -31.39 -3.62
CA LEU A 126 5.28 -31.04 -2.72
C LEU A 126 5.51 -32.17 -1.71
N PRO A 127 6.77 -32.59 -1.50
CA PRO A 127 7.06 -33.66 -0.55
C PRO A 127 6.77 -33.16 0.87
N GLY A 128 5.96 -33.91 1.62
CA GLY A 128 5.72 -33.68 3.05
C GLY A 128 4.51 -32.80 3.42
N SER A 129 4.00 -31.94 2.54
CA SER A 129 2.81 -31.10 2.84
C SER A 129 1.54 -31.51 2.09
N GLY A 130 1.65 -32.23 0.96
CA GLY A 130 0.51 -32.61 0.13
C GLY A 130 -0.01 -31.48 -0.79
N ASP A 131 0.51 -30.27 -0.62
CA ASP A 131 0.28 -29.12 -1.50
C ASP A 131 0.81 -29.37 -2.90
N ARG A 132 0.36 -28.55 -3.86
CA ARG A 132 0.73 -28.71 -5.27
C ARG A 132 1.25 -27.42 -5.87
N VAL A 133 2.30 -27.54 -6.67
CA VAL A 133 2.74 -26.51 -7.59
C VAL A 133 2.00 -26.75 -8.92
N PRO A 134 1.06 -25.88 -9.30
CA PRO A 134 0.18 -26.14 -10.44
C PRO A 134 0.93 -26.02 -11.76
N HIS A 135 0.60 -26.91 -12.71
CA HIS A 135 1.16 -26.94 -14.06
C HIS A 135 2.67 -26.65 -14.08
N MET A 136 3.42 -27.35 -13.21
CA MET A 136 4.81 -27.01 -12.95
C MET A 136 5.63 -27.14 -14.24
N GLN A 137 6.39 -26.09 -14.55
CA GLN A 137 7.24 -26.03 -15.73
C GLN A 137 8.12 -27.28 -15.84
N PRO A 138 8.03 -28.05 -16.95
CA PRO A 138 8.85 -29.22 -17.15
C PRO A 138 10.35 -28.86 -17.19
N PRO A 139 11.25 -29.74 -16.72
CA PRO A 139 12.68 -29.47 -16.71
C PRO A 139 13.21 -29.13 -18.12
N GLY A 140 13.94 -28.04 -18.24
CA GLY A 140 14.53 -27.54 -19.50
C GLY A 140 13.53 -26.94 -20.51
N ALA A 141 12.23 -26.96 -20.22
CA ALA A 141 11.21 -26.33 -21.07
C ALA A 141 11.19 -24.80 -20.87
N ALA A 142 10.60 -24.07 -21.81
CA ALA A 142 10.28 -22.64 -21.64
C ALA A 142 9.04 -22.45 -20.76
N PRO A 143 8.93 -21.34 -19.99
CA PRO A 143 7.70 -21.01 -19.29
C PRO A 143 6.59 -20.72 -20.29
N LYS A 144 5.40 -21.28 -20.05
CA LYS A 144 4.22 -21.11 -20.91
C LYS A 144 3.38 -19.92 -20.41
N VAL A 145 3.90 -18.71 -20.54
CA VAL A 145 3.16 -17.51 -20.17
C VAL A 145 1.99 -17.30 -21.14
N ILE A 146 0.83 -16.88 -20.62
CA ILE A 146 -0.39 -16.64 -21.40
C ILE A 146 -0.17 -15.68 -22.56
N ASP A 147 -0.82 -15.94 -23.70
CA ASP A 147 -0.77 -15.03 -24.84
C ASP A 147 -1.62 -13.78 -24.62
N TYR A 148 -1.29 -12.72 -25.36
CA TYR A 148 -1.96 -11.43 -25.23
C TYR A 148 -3.47 -11.51 -25.52
N GLY A 149 -3.86 -12.29 -26.53
CA GLY A 149 -5.25 -12.40 -26.96
C GLY A 149 -6.11 -13.09 -25.91
N GLU A 150 -5.64 -14.23 -25.40
CA GLU A 150 -6.30 -14.96 -24.31
C GLU A 150 -6.35 -14.12 -23.03
N TYR A 151 -5.26 -13.43 -22.67
CA TYR A 151 -5.22 -12.57 -21.48
C TYR A 151 -6.29 -11.47 -21.51
N HIS A 152 -6.35 -10.70 -22.62
CA HIS A 152 -7.34 -9.64 -22.77
C HIS A 152 -8.77 -10.17 -22.87
N ALA A 153 -8.98 -11.31 -23.54
CA ALA A 153 -10.29 -11.94 -23.63
C ALA A 153 -10.83 -12.35 -22.25
N MET A 154 -9.98 -12.92 -21.39
CA MET A 154 -10.35 -13.29 -20.01
C MET A 154 -10.66 -12.09 -19.12
N LEU A 155 -10.07 -10.92 -19.39
CA LEU A 155 -10.41 -9.66 -18.72
C LEU A 155 -11.64 -8.97 -19.31
N GLY A 156 -12.24 -9.49 -20.39
CA GLY A 156 -13.32 -8.84 -21.10
C GLY A 156 -12.89 -7.54 -21.81
N MET A 157 -11.58 -7.36 -22.05
CA MET A 157 -11.03 -6.18 -22.71
C MET A 157 -11.10 -6.32 -24.24
N PRO A 158 -11.38 -5.24 -24.99
CA PRO A 158 -11.35 -5.28 -26.45
C PRO A 158 -9.96 -5.70 -26.95
N VAL A 159 -9.90 -6.74 -27.78
CA VAL A 159 -8.66 -7.14 -28.45
C VAL A 159 -8.49 -6.22 -29.67
N GLY A 160 -7.55 -5.28 -29.57
CA GLY A 160 -7.18 -4.39 -30.68
C GLY A 160 -6.44 -5.14 -31.81
N LEU A 161 -5.79 -4.39 -32.71
CA LEU A 161 -4.83 -5.01 -33.64
C LEU A 161 -3.79 -5.80 -32.83
N PRO A 162 -3.44 -7.03 -33.23
CA PRO A 162 -2.56 -7.87 -32.45
C PRO A 162 -1.24 -7.15 -32.19
N PRO A 163 -0.76 -7.11 -30.93
CA PRO A 163 0.47 -6.44 -30.60
C PRO A 163 1.66 -7.11 -31.33
N ALA A 164 2.74 -6.34 -31.46
CA ALA A 164 3.98 -6.84 -32.04
C ALA A 164 4.60 -8.02 -31.28
N GLN A 165 4.19 -8.25 -30.02
CA GLN A 165 4.62 -9.38 -29.20
C GLN A 165 3.41 -10.30 -28.90
N PRO A 166 3.55 -11.63 -29.10
CA PRO A 166 2.44 -12.56 -28.91
C PRO A 166 2.11 -12.85 -27.42
N VAL A 167 3.04 -12.60 -26.50
CA VAL A 167 2.87 -12.88 -25.06
C VAL A 167 2.28 -11.68 -24.33
N ALA A 168 1.41 -11.90 -23.35
CA ALA A 168 0.87 -10.84 -22.52
C ALA A 168 1.97 -10.18 -21.67
N ARG A 169 1.93 -8.85 -21.53
CA ARG A 169 2.77 -8.12 -20.58
C ARG A 169 2.04 -8.03 -19.24
N LEU A 170 2.48 -8.81 -18.28
CA LEU A 170 1.83 -8.97 -16.99
C LEU A 170 2.41 -8.00 -15.95
N PRO A 171 1.59 -7.48 -15.03
CA PRO A 171 2.11 -6.84 -13.82
C PRO A 171 2.88 -7.86 -12.98
N LEU A 172 4.06 -7.49 -12.48
CA LEU A 172 4.91 -8.33 -11.63
C LEU A 172 4.67 -8.01 -10.15
N LEU A 173 4.50 -9.03 -9.32
CA LEU A 173 4.51 -8.93 -7.87
C LEU A 173 5.74 -9.68 -7.33
N VAL A 174 6.62 -8.99 -6.60
CA VAL A 174 7.61 -9.67 -5.77
C VAL A 174 7.01 -10.04 -4.43
N PHE A 175 7.22 -11.28 -4.00
CA PHE A 175 6.60 -11.86 -2.82
C PHE A 175 7.64 -12.20 -1.77
N SER A 176 7.41 -11.78 -0.54
CA SER A 176 8.26 -12.10 0.62
C SER A 176 7.45 -12.75 1.74
N HIS A 177 7.77 -13.99 2.08
CA HIS A 177 7.19 -14.70 3.23
C HIS A 177 7.59 -14.06 4.57
N GLY A 178 6.93 -14.46 5.66
CA GLY A 178 7.30 -14.09 7.04
C GLY A 178 8.61 -14.72 7.52
N LEU A 179 9.05 -14.42 8.73
CA LEU A 179 10.28 -15.02 9.28
C LEU A 179 10.17 -16.55 9.35
N GLY A 180 11.20 -17.26 8.89
CA GLY A 180 11.30 -18.70 9.02
C GLY A 180 10.40 -19.50 8.08
N GLY A 181 9.62 -18.84 7.22
CA GLY A 181 8.82 -19.48 6.17
C GLY A 181 9.58 -19.71 4.86
N SER A 182 8.84 -20.09 3.82
CA SER A 182 9.31 -20.19 2.44
C SER A 182 8.14 -20.02 1.46
N PRO A 183 8.38 -19.77 0.15
CA PRO A 183 7.33 -19.70 -0.86
C PRO A 183 6.44 -20.94 -1.00
N ILE A 184 6.90 -22.10 -0.53
CA ILE A 184 6.21 -23.39 -0.63
C ILE A 184 5.97 -24.02 0.75
N SER A 185 6.15 -23.25 1.83
CA SER A 185 5.62 -23.62 3.14
C SER A 185 4.09 -23.54 3.10
N GLU A 186 3.43 -24.24 4.02
CA GLU A 186 1.97 -24.36 4.08
C GLU A 186 1.27 -23.00 3.92
N GLY A 187 0.27 -22.93 3.04
CA GLY A 187 -0.53 -21.73 2.74
C GLY A 187 0.14 -20.68 1.82
N TYR A 188 1.48 -20.62 1.74
CA TYR A 188 2.14 -19.63 0.88
C TYR A 188 1.97 -19.92 -0.60
N ILE A 189 2.04 -21.18 -1.03
CA ILE A 189 1.84 -21.53 -2.44
C ILE A 189 0.43 -21.15 -2.92
N ASP A 190 -0.59 -21.32 -2.09
CA ASP A 190 -1.96 -20.91 -2.38
C ASP A 190 -2.07 -19.38 -2.49
N ALA A 191 -1.32 -18.62 -1.68
CA ALA A 191 -1.22 -17.17 -1.83
C ALA A 191 -0.66 -16.77 -3.20
N LEU A 192 0.44 -17.42 -3.64
CA LEU A 192 1.05 -17.17 -4.95
C LEU A 192 0.10 -17.51 -6.09
N VAL A 193 -0.55 -18.68 -6.03
CA VAL A 193 -1.49 -19.16 -7.05
C VAL A 193 -2.73 -18.28 -7.08
N GLY A 194 -3.28 -17.90 -5.93
CA GLY A 194 -4.42 -17.00 -5.84
C GLY A 194 -4.13 -15.65 -6.48
N LEU A 195 -2.99 -15.03 -6.16
CA LEU A 195 -2.58 -13.77 -6.79
C LEU A 195 -2.35 -13.94 -8.30
N ALA A 196 -1.66 -15.00 -8.73
CA ALA A 196 -1.44 -15.26 -10.15
C ALA A 196 -2.74 -15.51 -10.92
N SER A 197 -3.74 -16.15 -10.30
CA SER A 197 -5.06 -16.38 -10.89
C SER A 197 -5.80 -15.07 -11.20
N HIS A 198 -5.42 -13.97 -10.55
CA HIS A 198 -5.93 -12.62 -10.83
C HIS A 198 -5.12 -11.86 -11.89
N GLY A 199 -4.22 -12.52 -12.61
CA GLY A 199 -3.55 -11.94 -13.78
C GLY A 199 -2.19 -11.30 -13.49
N PHE A 200 -1.63 -11.54 -12.30
CA PHE A 200 -0.29 -11.11 -11.92
C PHE A 200 0.76 -12.20 -12.23
N MET A 201 1.96 -11.80 -12.62
CA MET A 201 3.13 -12.67 -12.47
C MET A 201 3.66 -12.50 -11.04
N VAL A 202 3.74 -13.57 -10.25
CA VAL A 202 4.12 -13.51 -8.83
C VAL A 202 5.43 -14.26 -8.64
N ALA A 203 6.46 -13.57 -8.15
CA ALA A 203 7.79 -14.13 -7.96
C ALA A 203 8.20 -14.09 -6.49
N ALA A 204 8.41 -15.25 -5.89
CA ALA A 204 8.62 -15.41 -4.45
C ALA A 204 10.01 -15.94 -4.14
N VAL A 205 10.70 -15.28 -3.21
CA VAL A 205 12.07 -15.61 -2.82
C VAL A 205 12.09 -16.65 -1.72
N PHE A 206 12.94 -17.67 -1.85
CA PHE A 206 13.36 -18.51 -0.72
C PHE A 206 14.46 -17.77 0.05
N HIS A 207 14.10 -16.97 1.06
CA HIS A 207 15.13 -16.21 1.80
C HIS A 207 16.06 -17.16 2.57
N GLY A 208 15.48 -18.17 3.23
CA GLY A 208 16.22 -19.07 4.11
C GLY A 208 16.81 -18.32 5.30
N ASP A 209 15.96 -17.60 6.04
CA ASP A 209 16.39 -16.66 7.10
C ASP A 209 17.44 -17.22 8.08
N PRO A 210 17.39 -18.49 8.53
CA PRO A 210 18.40 -19.05 9.44
C PRO A 210 19.80 -19.17 8.84
N ARG A 211 19.97 -19.03 7.51
CA ARG A 211 21.27 -18.82 6.85
C ARG A 211 21.94 -17.54 7.37
N PHE A 212 21.12 -16.56 7.72
CA PHE A 212 21.51 -15.27 8.25
C PHE A 212 21.31 -15.24 9.78
N SER A 213 20.10 -15.38 10.31
CA SER A 213 19.87 -15.30 11.76
C SER A 213 18.93 -16.38 12.27
N ARG A 214 19.26 -16.97 13.41
CA ARG A 214 18.48 -18.07 14.02
C ARG A 214 17.35 -17.58 14.95
N ILE A 215 17.00 -16.30 14.87
CA ILE A 215 15.95 -15.70 15.73
C ILE A 215 14.59 -16.29 15.38
N ARG A 216 13.75 -16.51 16.40
CA ARG A 216 12.31 -16.76 16.29
C ARG A 216 11.59 -15.58 16.94
N ILE A 217 10.69 -14.90 16.22
CA ILE A 217 10.00 -13.70 16.75
C ILE A 217 8.97 -14.09 17.82
N GLU A 218 8.41 -15.30 17.75
CA GLU A 218 7.48 -15.88 18.73
C GLU A 218 8.01 -15.81 20.18
N ASP A 219 9.34 -15.76 20.33
CA ASP A 219 10.08 -15.71 21.60
C ASP A 219 10.89 -14.42 21.78
N LEU A 220 10.38 -13.25 21.34
CA LEU A 220 10.98 -11.95 21.73
C LEU A 220 11.00 -11.70 23.26
N SER A 221 10.45 -12.62 24.06
CA SER A 221 10.65 -12.70 25.50
C SER A 221 12.05 -13.16 25.91
N ASP A 222 12.81 -13.84 25.03
CA ASP A 222 14.23 -14.15 25.25
C ASP A 222 15.12 -12.95 24.86
N PHE A 223 14.88 -11.83 25.54
CA PHE A 223 15.57 -10.55 25.41
C PHE A 223 17.11 -10.70 25.41
N VAL A 224 17.63 -11.74 26.08
CA VAL A 224 19.06 -12.06 26.17
C VAL A 224 19.65 -12.45 24.81
N TYR A 225 18.91 -13.17 23.96
CA TYR A 225 19.39 -13.57 22.64
C TYR A 225 19.40 -12.40 21.66
N VAL A 226 18.35 -11.58 21.66
CA VAL A 226 18.26 -10.35 20.84
C VAL A 226 19.40 -9.40 21.21
N LEU A 227 19.73 -9.23 22.49
CA LEU A 227 20.85 -8.38 22.92
C LEU A 227 22.23 -8.86 22.42
N ARG A 228 22.43 -10.17 22.26
CA ARG A 228 23.73 -10.75 21.91
C ARG A 228 23.97 -10.84 20.41
N ASP A 229 22.92 -11.14 19.63
CA ASP A 229 23.02 -11.45 18.19
C ASP A 229 22.21 -10.44 17.34
N PHE A 230 22.03 -9.21 17.83
CA PHE A 230 21.23 -8.16 17.20
C PHE A 230 21.72 -7.79 15.79
N ASP A 231 23.03 -7.73 15.61
CA ASP A 231 23.66 -7.43 14.32
C ASP A 231 23.28 -8.47 13.24
N LYS A 232 23.19 -9.74 13.62
CA LYS A 232 22.76 -10.82 12.71
C LYS A 232 21.27 -10.75 12.40
N PHE A 233 20.45 -10.36 13.37
CA PHE A 233 19.02 -10.09 13.14
C PHE A 233 18.84 -9.03 12.06
N VAL A 234 19.51 -7.89 12.24
CA VAL A 234 19.47 -6.76 11.32
C VAL A 234 19.99 -7.17 9.94
N GLU A 235 21.10 -7.92 9.87
CA GLU A 235 21.60 -8.45 8.60
C GLU A 235 20.55 -9.30 7.88
N MET A 236 19.84 -10.18 8.59
CA MET A 236 18.76 -11.00 8.02
C MET A 236 17.60 -10.14 7.49
N GLU A 237 17.17 -9.12 8.25
CA GLU A 237 16.13 -8.19 7.80
C GLU A 237 16.57 -7.45 6.53
N LEU A 238 17.83 -7.01 6.48
CA LEU A 238 18.41 -6.27 5.37
C LEU A 238 18.66 -7.12 4.12
N MET A 239 18.84 -8.44 4.26
CA MET A 239 19.01 -9.35 3.13
C MET A 239 17.71 -9.50 2.31
N ARG A 240 16.54 -9.31 2.92
CA ARG A 240 15.24 -9.42 2.24
C ARG A 240 15.04 -8.37 1.13
N PRO A 241 15.18 -7.05 1.37
CA PRO A 241 15.10 -6.06 0.29
C PRO A 241 16.23 -6.21 -0.74
N VAL A 242 17.42 -6.66 -0.32
CA VAL A 242 18.55 -6.96 -1.25
C VAL A 242 18.18 -8.06 -2.23
N SER A 243 17.67 -9.20 -1.75
CA SER A 243 17.29 -10.33 -2.60
C SER A 243 16.10 -10.02 -3.49
N LEU A 244 15.06 -9.34 -2.96
CA LEU A 244 13.90 -8.93 -3.74
C LEU A 244 14.27 -7.99 -4.89
N LYS A 245 15.14 -7.01 -4.65
CA LYS A 245 15.65 -6.11 -5.70
C LYS A 245 16.40 -6.88 -6.79
N ALA A 246 17.28 -7.78 -6.39
CA ALA A 246 18.04 -8.62 -7.32
C ALA A 246 17.16 -9.58 -8.12
N LEU A 247 16.05 -10.07 -7.53
CA LEU A 247 15.05 -10.87 -8.24
C LEU A 247 14.37 -10.04 -9.34
N VAL A 248 13.99 -8.78 -9.08
CA VAL A 248 13.44 -7.90 -10.12
C VAL A 248 14.45 -7.71 -11.25
N ASP A 249 15.72 -7.44 -10.93
CA ASP A 249 16.78 -7.30 -11.94
C ASP A 249 16.90 -8.57 -12.80
N THR A 250 16.90 -9.73 -12.15
CA THR A 250 17.02 -11.05 -12.79
C THR A 250 15.85 -11.32 -13.73
N LEU A 251 14.61 -11.10 -13.28
CA LEU A 251 13.42 -11.41 -14.07
C LEU A 251 13.26 -10.47 -15.27
N LEU A 252 13.56 -9.19 -15.11
CA LEU A 252 13.54 -8.24 -16.22
C LEU A 252 14.61 -8.54 -17.27
N ALA A 253 15.76 -9.07 -16.86
CA ALA A 253 16.82 -9.52 -17.77
C ALA A 253 16.59 -10.93 -18.33
N HIS A 254 15.66 -11.71 -17.76
CA HIS A 254 15.44 -13.10 -18.13
C HIS A 254 14.87 -13.19 -19.56
N PRO A 255 15.45 -14.00 -20.46
CA PRO A 255 15.07 -14.01 -21.88
C PRO A 255 13.62 -14.43 -22.12
N GLN A 256 13.03 -15.20 -21.21
CA GLN A 256 11.65 -15.69 -21.34
C GLN A 256 10.64 -14.96 -20.45
N PHE A 257 11.08 -14.35 -19.34
CA PHE A 257 10.16 -13.61 -18.45
C PHE A 257 10.18 -12.11 -18.72
N GLY A 258 11.33 -11.52 -19.04
CA GLY A 258 11.47 -10.09 -19.32
C GLY A 258 10.49 -9.55 -20.36
N PRO A 259 10.33 -10.21 -21.53
CA PRO A 259 9.32 -9.80 -22.52
C PRO A 259 7.88 -9.88 -22.03
N ALA A 260 7.60 -10.78 -21.08
CA ALA A 260 6.27 -11.00 -20.51
C ALA A 260 5.97 -10.13 -19.27
N ILE A 261 6.92 -9.30 -18.81
CA ILE A 261 6.75 -8.39 -17.69
C ILE A 261 6.51 -6.97 -18.20
N ASP A 262 5.57 -6.28 -17.56
CA ASP A 262 5.41 -4.84 -17.70
C ASP A 262 6.23 -4.09 -16.62
N PRO A 263 7.36 -3.44 -16.98
CA PRO A 263 8.26 -2.81 -16.01
C PRO A 263 7.66 -1.57 -15.34
N GLU A 264 6.57 -1.01 -15.88
CA GLU A 264 5.85 0.09 -15.24
C GLU A 264 4.83 -0.39 -14.21
N ARG A 265 4.56 -1.71 -14.15
CA ARG A 265 3.57 -2.31 -13.26
C ARG A 265 4.21 -3.39 -12.39
N ILE A 266 5.14 -2.97 -11.54
CA ILE A 266 5.76 -3.85 -10.54
C ILE A 266 5.26 -3.47 -9.15
N GLY A 267 4.75 -4.42 -8.38
CA GLY A 267 4.34 -4.25 -6.99
C GLY A 267 4.96 -5.29 -6.07
N GLY A 268 4.56 -5.26 -4.81
CA GLY A 268 5.05 -6.17 -3.80
C GLY A 268 3.96 -6.70 -2.87
N PHE A 269 4.15 -7.92 -2.38
CA PHE A 269 3.37 -8.47 -1.28
C PHE A 269 4.33 -9.06 -0.25
N GLY A 270 4.09 -8.80 1.03
CA GLY A 270 4.89 -9.37 2.09
C GLY A 270 4.08 -9.71 3.33
N ALA A 271 4.36 -10.87 3.93
CA ALA A 271 3.80 -11.25 5.23
C ALA A 271 4.82 -10.99 6.35
N SER A 272 4.40 -10.46 7.50
CA SER A 272 5.29 -10.23 8.65
C SER A 272 6.55 -9.44 8.28
N MET A 273 7.75 -9.98 8.49
CA MET A 273 9.02 -9.37 8.03
C MET A 273 9.11 -9.16 6.52
N GLY A 274 8.36 -9.92 5.71
CA GLY A 274 8.19 -9.60 4.30
C GLY A 274 7.47 -8.28 4.08
N GLY A 275 6.47 -7.96 4.90
CA GLY A 275 5.78 -6.67 4.88
C GLY A 275 6.70 -5.51 5.29
N GLN A 276 7.61 -5.75 6.24
CA GLN A 276 8.70 -4.84 6.57
C GLN A 276 9.61 -4.59 5.36
N ALA A 277 10.09 -5.66 4.72
CA ALA A 277 10.96 -5.58 3.56
C ALA A 277 10.31 -4.79 2.42
N MET A 278 9.00 -4.91 2.23
CA MET A 278 8.25 -4.08 1.29
C MET A 278 8.32 -2.59 1.67
N ALA A 279 8.09 -2.24 2.94
CA ALA A 279 8.24 -0.85 3.40
C ALA A 279 9.67 -0.32 3.18
N ASN A 280 10.71 -1.14 3.41
CA ASN A 280 12.10 -0.79 3.13
C ASN A 280 12.34 -0.51 1.64
N LEU A 281 11.88 -1.40 0.75
CA LEU A 281 11.95 -1.18 -0.70
C LEU A 281 11.22 0.11 -1.13
N LEU A 282 10.16 0.48 -0.41
CA LEU A 282 9.39 1.70 -0.65
C LEU A 282 10.03 2.98 -0.08
N GLY A 283 10.99 2.86 0.83
CA GLY A 283 11.76 3.99 1.36
C GLY A 283 12.06 3.95 2.85
N ALA A 284 11.47 3.02 3.60
CA ALA A 284 11.66 2.96 5.05
C ALA A 284 13.12 2.65 5.42
N ARG A 285 13.66 3.46 6.32
CA ARG A 285 14.94 3.21 7.01
C ARG A 285 14.74 2.18 8.12
N LEU A 286 15.80 1.50 8.53
CA LEU A 286 15.76 0.43 9.54
C LEU A 286 16.52 0.84 10.81
N THR A 287 16.03 0.37 11.95
CA THR A 287 16.74 0.36 13.23
C THR A 287 17.83 -0.72 13.19
N THR A 288 19.10 -0.30 13.24
CA THR A 288 20.25 -1.21 13.12
C THR A 288 21.05 -1.37 14.41
N SER A 289 20.63 -0.76 15.51
CA SER A 289 21.22 -0.99 16.83
C SER A 289 20.20 -0.88 17.95
N LEU A 290 20.53 -1.43 19.12
CA LEU A 290 19.76 -1.25 20.36
C LEU A 290 19.69 0.21 20.82
N GLY A 291 20.63 1.05 20.37
CA GLY A 291 20.61 2.50 20.57
C GLY A 291 19.80 3.25 19.51
N LEU A 292 18.94 2.53 18.75
CA LEU A 292 18.07 3.08 17.70
C LEU A 292 18.81 3.78 16.56
N ALA A 293 20.00 3.28 16.20
CA ALA A 293 20.71 3.79 15.03
C ALA A 293 19.83 3.62 13.78
N CYS A 294 19.61 4.73 13.06
CA CYS A 294 18.74 4.76 11.89
C CYS A 294 19.57 4.72 10.62
N ARG A 295 19.34 3.72 9.75
CA ARG A 295 20.12 3.54 8.52
C ARG A 295 19.24 3.34 7.30
N ASP A 296 19.71 3.85 6.17
CA ASP A 296 19.13 3.57 4.87
C ASP A 296 19.29 2.10 4.49
N THR A 297 18.29 1.57 3.82
CA THR A 297 18.22 0.19 3.35
C THR A 297 18.24 0.19 1.81
N VAL A 298 18.32 -1.00 1.21
CA VAL A 298 18.11 -1.13 -0.23
C VAL A 298 16.68 -0.73 -0.58
N ARG A 299 16.55 0.24 -1.50
CA ARG A 299 15.28 0.73 -2.06
C ARG A 299 15.16 0.31 -3.53
N ASP A 300 13.93 0.22 -4.03
CA ASP A 300 13.69 -0.04 -5.45
C ASP A 300 12.52 0.77 -6.01
N ALA A 301 12.82 1.83 -6.75
CA ALA A 301 11.84 2.75 -7.35
C ALA A 301 10.92 2.12 -8.41
N ARG A 302 11.20 0.89 -8.85
CA ARG A 302 10.34 0.15 -9.78
C ARG A 302 9.11 -0.42 -9.08
N ILE A 303 9.20 -0.76 -7.79
CA ILE A 303 8.04 -1.20 -7.00
C ILE A 303 7.11 0.00 -6.81
N LYS A 304 5.91 -0.02 -7.39
CA LYS A 304 4.97 1.11 -7.42
C LYS A 304 3.96 1.09 -6.28
N ALA A 305 3.65 -0.07 -5.73
CA ALA A 305 2.76 -0.25 -4.58
C ALA A 305 3.09 -1.56 -3.86
N ALA A 306 2.79 -1.63 -2.56
CA ALA A 306 2.97 -2.87 -1.81
C ALA A 306 1.89 -3.14 -0.77
N VAL A 307 1.69 -4.43 -0.48
CA VAL A 307 0.79 -4.91 0.56
C VAL A 307 1.59 -5.64 1.64
N GLY A 308 1.33 -5.30 2.89
CA GLY A 308 1.82 -5.99 4.07
C GLY A 308 0.69 -6.74 4.78
N LEU A 309 0.76 -8.07 4.86
CA LEU A 309 -0.08 -8.86 5.75
C LEU A 309 0.64 -9.02 7.09
N VAL A 310 -0.02 -8.65 8.18
CA VAL A 310 0.54 -8.58 9.54
C VAL A 310 1.97 -8.00 9.56
N PRO A 311 2.23 -6.87 8.87
CA PRO A 311 3.60 -6.41 8.62
C PRO A 311 4.33 -6.11 9.92
N TYR A 312 5.53 -6.67 10.05
CA TYR A 312 6.37 -6.42 11.21
C TYR A 312 6.88 -4.97 11.17
N ALA A 313 6.65 -4.23 12.25
CA ALA A 313 7.13 -2.86 12.44
C ALA A 313 7.90 -2.73 13.75
N GLY A 314 8.45 -3.83 14.26
CA GLY A 314 9.18 -3.87 15.53
C GLY A 314 8.26 -4.01 16.75
N GLN A 315 8.81 -3.69 17.91
CA GLN A 315 8.15 -3.72 19.22
C GLN A 315 8.18 -2.34 19.86
N THR A 316 7.37 -2.10 20.90
CA THR A 316 7.28 -0.78 21.55
C THR A 316 8.61 -0.28 22.10
N PHE A 317 9.49 -1.17 22.53
CA PHE A 317 10.84 -0.81 23.02
C PHE A 317 11.92 -0.86 21.93
N LEU A 318 11.57 -1.33 20.72
CA LEU A 318 12.49 -1.49 19.60
C LEU A 318 11.70 -1.38 18.29
N PRO A 319 11.33 -0.16 17.86
CA PRO A 319 10.62 0.03 16.61
C PRO A 319 11.49 -0.39 15.42
N ALA A 320 10.90 -0.96 14.37
CA ALA A 320 11.67 -1.40 13.20
C ALA A 320 12.18 -0.22 12.39
N PHE A 321 11.40 0.87 12.26
CA PHE A 321 11.74 1.99 11.39
C PHE A 321 12.29 3.17 12.18
N CYS A 322 13.42 2.98 12.86
CA CYS A 322 14.08 4.01 13.69
C CYS A 322 13.23 4.47 14.88
N ASP A 323 13.73 5.46 15.62
CA ASP A 323 13.05 5.97 16.82
C ASP A 323 11.67 6.56 16.49
N ASP A 324 10.65 6.19 17.26
CA ASP A 324 9.24 6.54 17.02
C ASP A 324 8.74 6.30 15.58
N GLN A 325 9.29 5.29 14.90
CA GLN A 325 9.04 4.96 13.49
C GLN A 325 9.43 6.07 12.49
N ASN A 326 10.24 7.07 12.88
CA ASN A 326 10.60 8.19 12.00
C ASN A 326 11.42 7.81 10.75
N GLY A 327 11.90 6.57 10.67
CA GLY A 327 12.48 5.97 9.49
C GLY A 327 11.48 5.75 8.36
N ALA A 328 10.18 5.76 8.67
CA ALA A 328 9.09 5.57 7.73
C ALA A 328 8.69 6.83 6.93
N ASP A 329 9.20 8.01 7.29
CA ASP A 329 8.85 9.30 6.66
C ASP A 329 9.14 9.31 5.14
N ASP A 330 10.12 8.52 4.70
CA ASP A 330 10.57 8.41 3.31
C ASP A 330 9.77 7.41 2.46
N VAL A 331 8.80 6.70 3.06
CA VAL A 331 7.91 5.79 2.32
C VAL A 331 6.99 6.64 1.45
N SER A 332 7.28 6.60 0.15
CA SER A 332 6.80 7.57 -0.84
C SER A 332 5.84 6.96 -1.87
N ARG A 333 5.44 5.71 -1.67
CA ARG A 333 4.60 4.95 -2.61
C ARG A 333 3.49 4.18 -1.88
N PRO A 334 2.33 3.99 -2.54
CA PRO A 334 1.16 3.35 -1.96
C PRO A 334 1.48 2.09 -1.14
N TYR A 335 0.98 2.05 0.09
CA TYR A 335 1.10 0.88 0.97
C TYR A 335 -0.23 0.53 1.64
N LEU A 336 -0.58 -0.74 1.64
CA LEU A 336 -1.71 -1.29 2.40
C LEU A 336 -1.18 -2.25 3.46
N ALA A 337 -1.45 -1.98 4.74
CA ALA A 337 -1.32 -2.97 5.80
C ALA A 337 -2.67 -3.61 6.11
N ILE A 338 -2.66 -4.92 6.33
CA ILE A 338 -3.77 -5.70 6.87
C ILE A 338 -3.25 -6.33 8.16
N SER A 339 -3.87 -6.09 9.31
CA SER A 339 -3.31 -6.49 10.61
C SER A 339 -4.37 -6.97 11.58
N GLY A 340 -4.05 -8.03 12.33
CA GLY A 340 -4.93 -8.55 13.37
C GLY A 340 -4.88 -7.73 14.66
N THR A 341 -6.02 -7.53 15.31
CA THR A 341 -6.06 -6.78 16.59
C THR A 341 -5.57 -7.61 17.79
N ALA A 342 -5.47 -8.94 17.64
CA ALA A 342 -4.93 -9.84 18.66
C ALA A 342 -3.48 -10.28 18.36
N ASP A 343 -2.83 -9.71 17.34
CA ASP A 343 -1.44 -10.01 17.00
C ASP A 343 -0.47 -9.48 18.08
N THR A 344 0.24 -10.40 18.73
CA THR A 344 1.29 -10.09 19.72
C THR A 344 2.71 -10.14 19.15
N THR A 345 2.87 -10.74 17.97
CA THR A 345 4.15 -10.92 17.27
C THR A 345 4.50 -9.68 16.46
N ALA A 346 3.53 -9.14 15.72
CA ALA A 346 3.59 -7.87 15.01
C ALA A 346 2.42 -6.96 15.45
N PRO A 347 2.51 -6.34 16.66
CA PRO A 347 1.38 -5.61 17.22
C PRO A 347 0.90 -4.47 16.31
N ILE A 348 -0.41 -4.45 16.02
CA ILE A 348 -1.02 -3.49 15.08
C ILE A 348 -0.67 -2.03 15.37
N LYS A 349 -0.52 -1.65 16.65
CA LYS A 349 -0.12 -0.30 17.07
C LYS A 349 1.23 0.14 16.49
N MET A 350 2.16 -0.81 16.27
CA MET A 350 3.50 -0.51 15.76
C MET A 350 3.43 -0.16 14.28
N VAL A 351 2.67 -0.91 13.49
CA VAL A 351 2.43 -0.58 12.07
C VAL A 351 1.55 0.65 11.94
N GLU A 352 0.56 0.87 12.81
CA GLU A 352 -0.27 2.08 12.81
C GLU A 352 0.60 3.33 12.99
N GLN A 353 1.53 3.32 13.96
CA GLN A 353 2.50 4.40 14.15
C GLN A 353 3.37 4.64 12.91
N ALA A 354 3.86 3.57 12.26
CA ALA A 354 4.66 3.69 11.04
C ALA A 354 3.83 4.21 9.85
N ILE A 355 2.63 3.70 9.65
CA ILE A 355 1.74 4.11 8.56
C ILE A 355 1.35 5.57 8.68
N HIS A 356 1.12 6.10 9.88
CA HIS A 356 0.83 7.53 10.01
C HIS A 356 1.94 8.43 9.46
N ARG A 357 3.18 7.93 9.38
CA ARG A 357 4.35 8.63 8.84
C ARG A 357 4.55 8.52 7.34
N PHE A 358 3.91 7.57 6.64
CA PHE A 358 4.17 7.43 5.20
C PHE A 358 3.67 8.66 4.45
N GLY A 359 4.48 9.20 3.54
CA GLY A 359 4.17 10.40 2.77
C GLY A 359 3.21 10.16 1.59
N SER A 360 2.86 8.90 1.32
CA SER A 360 2.04 8.47 0.19
C SER A 360 0.64 8.03 0.59
N SER A 361 -0.13 7.54 -0.40
CA SER A 361 -1.34 6.77 -0.11
C SER A 361 -1.02 5.62 0.84
N ARG A 362 -1.86 5.47 1.85
CA ARG A 362 -1.58 4.56 2.95
C ARG A 362 -2.87 4.13 3.62
N TYR A 363 -2.97 2.82 3.80
CA TYR A 363 -4.17 2.18 4.32
C TYR A 363 -3.79 1.19 5.41
N LEU A 364 -4.57 1.17 6.48
CA LEU A 364 -4.49 0.14 7.51
C LEU A 364 -5.88 -0.46 7.70
N VAL A 365 -6.02 -1.71 7.30
CA VAL A 365 -7.18 -2.55 7.59
C VAL A 365 -6.89 -3.33 8.87
N GLU A 366 -7.77 -3.21 9.86
CA GLU A 366 -7.74 -4.10 11.01
C GLU A 366 -8.66 -5.30 10.79
N LEU A 367 -8.24 -6.46 11.31
CA LEU A 367 -9.04 -7.67 11.40
C LEU A 367 -9.28 -7.98 12.88
N GLU A 368 -10.53 -7.90 13.33
CA GLU A 368 -10.88 -8.06 14.74
C GLU A 368 -10.61 -9.48 15.25
N GLY A 369 -9.86 -9.61 16.35
CA GLY A 369 -9.60 -10.87 17.03
C GLY A 369 -8.59 -11.78 16.32
N VAL A 370 -8.06 -11.37 15.18
CA VAL A 370 -7.09 -12.15 14.40
C VAL A 370 -5.69 -12.02 15.03
N GLY A 371 -4.98 -13.15 15.12
CA GLY A 371 -3.59 -13.24 15.59
C GLY A 371 -2.56 -13.05 14.47
N HIS A 372 -1.32 -13.51 14.68
CA HIS A 372 -0.26 -13.37 13.67
C HIS A 372 -0.38 -14.36 12.51
N GLU A 373 -0.81 -15.59 12.82
CA GLU A 373 -0.83 -16.67 11.86
C GLU A 373 -1.99 -16.53 10.87
N PHE A 374 -1.73 -16.98 9.64
CA PHE A 374 -2.77 -17.01 8.62
C PHE A 374 -3.82 -18.08 8.95
N THR A 375 -5.10 -17.72 8.85
CA THR A 375 -6.20 -18.67 8.99
C THR A 375 -7.07 -18.69 7.73
N PRO A 376 -7.66 -19.83 7.35
CA PRO A 376 -8.52 -19.92 6.16
C PRO A 376 -9.71 -18.96 6.19
N GLU A 377 -10.21 -18.60 7.37
CA GLU A 377 -11.37 -17.72 7.54
C GLU A 377 -11.09 -16.29 7.06
N MET A 378 -9.86 -15.80 7.18
CA MET A 378 -9.49 -14.45 6.72
C MET A 378 -9.04 -14.40 5.25
N ALA A 379 -9.00 -15.55 4.56
CA ALA A 379 -8.52 -15.61 3.18
C ALA A 379 -9.33 -14.68 2.26
N GLY A 380 -10.66 -14.66 2.41
CA GLY A 380 -11.55 -13.80 1.63
C GLY A 380 -11.20 -12.32 1.76
N ASP A 381 -11.01 -11.85 2.99
CA ASP A 381 -10.67 -10.47 3.35
C ASP A 381 -9.31 -10.08 2.78
N VAL A 382 -8.29 -10.88 3.11
CA VAL A 382 -6.89 -10.62 2.74
C VAL A 382 -6.75 -10.56 1.23
N PHE A 383 -7.29 -11.53 0.49
CA PHE A 383 -7.20 -11.53 -0.97
C PHE A 383 -7.99 -10.38 -1.60
N THR A 384 -9.19 -10.10 -1.08
CA THR A 384 -10.04 -9.05 -1.64
C THR A 384 -9.40 -7.68 -1.51
N TRP A 385 -8.89 -7.34 -0.32
CA TRP A 385 -8.16 -6.09 -0.09
C TRP A 385 -6.88 -6.02 -0.93
N THR A 386 -6.07 -7.09 -0.89
CA THR A 386 -4.79 -7.16 -1.61
C THR A 386 -4.96 -6.95 -3.11
N VAL A 387 -5.83 -7.72 -3.76
CA VAL A 387 -6.04 -7.66 -5.21
C VAL A 387 -6.67 -6.34 -5.63
N THR A 388 -7.65 -5.84 -4.86
CA THR A 388 -8.30 -4.55 -5.16
C THR A 388 -7.30 -3.40 -5.08
N PHE A 389 -6.48 -3.37 -4.03
CA PHE A 389 -5.44 -2.36 -3.84
C PHE A 389 -4.37 -2.43 -4.92
N LEU A 390 -3.81 -3.62 -5.20
CA LEU A 390 -2.76 -3.77 -6.21
C LEU A 390 -3.26 -3.40 -7.61
N ARG A 391 -4.50 -3.76 -7.97
CA ARG A 391 -5.10 -3.33 -9.25
C ARG A 391 -5.33 -1.82 -9.31
N ALA A 392 -5.73 -1.20 -8.20
CA ALA A 392 -5.94 0.24 -8.14
C ALA A 392 -4.64 1.03 -8.38
N TYR A 393 -3.49 0.55 -7.90
CA TYR A 393 -2.22 1.28 -7.96
C TYR A 393 -1.22 0.79 -9.02
N LEU A 394 -1.34 -0.45 -9.51
CA LEU A 394 -0.56 -0.95 -10.64
C LEU A 394 -1.31 -0.78 -11.97
N GLY A 395 -2.63 -0.63 -11.93
CA GLY A 395 -3.48 -0.52 -13.11
C GLY A 395 -3.66 -1.85 -13.86
N ASP A 396 -4.75 -1.95 -14.61
CA ASP A 396 -5.02 -3.11 -15.48
C ASP A 396 -4.41 -2.93 -16.90
N GLY A 397 -3.56 -1.92 -17.10
CA GLY A 397 -3.06 -1.48 -18.41
C GLY A 397 -3.65 -0.12 -18.81
N PRO A 398 -3.61 0.27 -20.11
CA PRO A 398 -3.99 1.61 -20.59
C PRO A 398 -5.50 1.93 -20.55
N ASP A 399 -6.31 1.16 -19.81
CA ASP A 399 -7.74 1.41 -19.66
C ASP A 399 -8.05 1.96 -18.24
N PRO A 400 -8.41 3.25 -18.11
CA PRO A 400 -8.81 3.87 -16.83
C PRO A 400 -10.10 3.30 -16.22
N ALA A 401 -10.78 2.37 -16.91
CA ALA A 401 -12.10 1.86 -16.53
C ALA A 401 -12.11 0.59 -15.67
N SER A 402 -10.97 0.11 -15.14
CA SER A 402 -10.93 -1.13 -14.33
C SER A 402 -11.82 -1.12 -13.09
N GLY A 403 -12.36 0.03 -12.68
CA GLY A 403 -13.21 0.15 -11.51
C GLY A 403 -12.50 -0.25 -10.21
N ALA A 404 -11.22 -0.63 -10.23
CA ALA A 404 -10.48 -1.09 -9.07
C ALA A 404 -10.25 0.05 -8.08
N MET A 405 -9.84 1.23 -8.58
CA MET A 405 -9.76 2.43 -7.75
C MET A 405 -11.16 2.85 -7.27
N ALA A 406 -12.16 2.85 -8.16
CA ALA A 406 -13.55 3.19 -7.80
C ALA A 406 -14.15 2.24 -6.74
N ARG A 407 -13.76 0.96 -6.76
CA ARG A 407 -14.09 -0.04 -5.74
C ARG A 407 -13.32 0.22 -4.47
N LEU A 408 -11.99 0.40 -4.54
CA LEU A 408 -11.14 0.64 -3.37
C LEU A 408 -11.63 1.83 -2.55
N ILE A 409 -11.92 2.95 -3.21
CA ILE A 409 -12.37 4.17 -2.51
C ILE A 409 -13.77 4.04 -1.90
N ARG A 410 -14.53 3.00 -2.27
CA ARG A 410 -15.87 2.72 -1.72
C ARG A 410 -15.91 1.59 -0.71
N MET A 411 -14.91 0.72 -0.74
CA MET A 411 -14.84 -0.48 0.07
C MET A 411 -14.59 -0.11 1.53
N ALA A 412 -15.49 -0.55 2.42
CA ALA A 412 -15.42 -0.39 3.87
C ALA A 412 -14.98 -1.68 4.58
N GLY A 413 -15.31 -2.83 3.99
CA GLY A 413 -14.99 -4.15 4.53
C GLY A 413 -15.33 -5.28 3.55
N VAL A 414 -15.09 -6.52 3.98
CA VAL A 414 -15.33 -7.74 3.22
C VAL A 414 -16.30 -8.65 3.98
N ALA A 415 -17.34 -9.11 3.29
CA ALA A 415 -18.32 -9.98 3.92
C ALA A 415 -17.78 -11.41 4.15
N GLY A 416 -18.16 -12.03 5.26
CA GLY A 416 -18.04 -13.48 5.47
C GLY A 416 -16.76 -13.97 6.16
N GLY A 417 -15.80 -13.08 6.44
CA GLY A 417 -14.64 -13.36 7.27
C GLY A 417 -14.69 -12.67 8.64
N PRO A 418 -13.54 -12.50 9.32
CA PRO A 418 -13.43 -11.68 10.52
C PRO A 418 -13.94 -10.27 10.27
N ALA A 419 -14.46 -9.59 11.31
CA ALA A 419 -14.86 -8.19 11.17
C ALA A 419 -13.65 -7.34 10.80
N ASP A 420 -13.73 -6.64 9.66
CA ASP A 420 -12.67 -5.81 9.14
C ASP A 420 -13.07 -4.33 9.09
N ALA A 421 -12.10 -3.44 9.30
CA ALA A 421 -12.34 -2.00 9.26
C ALA A 421 -11.10 -1.21 8.84
N LEU A 422 -11.31 -0.13 8.07
CA LEU A 422 -10.25 0.83 7.76
C LEU A 422 -9.97 1.73 8.97
N ARG A 423 -8.82 1.52 9.62
CA ARG A 423 -8.27 2.40 10.66
C ARG A 423 -7.61 3.63 10.08
N VAL A 424 -6.88 3.46 8.97
CA VAL A 424 -6.23 4.54 8.21
C VAL A 424 -6.62 4.42 6.75
N ASP A 425 -7.01 5.54 6.14
CA ASP A 425 -7.46 5.64 4.75
C ASP A 425 -7.01 6.96 4.11
N ALA A 426 -5.72 7.27 4.21
CA ALA A 426 -5.16 8.47 3.61
C ALA A 426 -4.83 8.20 2.14
N HIS A 427 -5.57 8.83 1.25
CA HIS A 427 -5.38 8.74 -0.20
C HIS A 427 -4.64 9.97 -0.71
N VAL A 428 -3.49 9.75 -1.35
CA VAL A 428 -2.72 10.77 -2.07
C VAL A 428 -2.95 10.52 -3.57
N PRO A 429 -3.61 11.44 -4.29
CA PRO A 429 -3.94 11.21 -5.67
C PRO A 429 -2.69 11.22 -6.55
N ALA A 430 -2.79 10.61 -7.73
CA ALA A 430 -1.77 10.80 -8.77
C ALA A 430 -1.67 12.28 -9.16
N ALA A 431 -0.51 12.67 -9.70
CA ALA A 431 -0.28 14.04 -10.16
C ALA A 431 -1.39 14.50 -11.12
N ALA A 432 -1.93 15.69 -10.87
CA ALA A 432 -3.03 16.23 -11.65
C ALA A 432 -2.64 16.40 -13.13
N GLY A 433 -3.58 16.10 -14.05
CA GLY A 433 -3.40 16.29 -15.49
C GLY A 433 -3.37 17.78 -15.92
N LEU A 434 -3.32 18.05 -17.22
CA LEU A 434 -3.12 19.40 -17.79
C LEU A 434 -4.14 20.47 -17.36
N ASP A 435 -5.39 20.09 -17.07
CA ASP A 435 -6.44 21.00 -16.57
C ASP A 435 -6.67 20.88 -15.06
N GLY A 436 -5.91 20.00 -14.41
CA GLY A 436 -6.00 19.70 -12.99
C GLY A 436 -5.03 20.54 -12.16
N THR A 437 -5.24 20.49 -10.85
CA THR A 437 -4.24 20.86 -9.86
C THR A 437 -4.38 19.95 -8.64
N THR A 438 -3.28 19.68 -7.94
CA THR A 438 -3.31 18.94 -6.68
C THR A 438 -3.42 19.95 -5.54
N VAL A 439 -4.48 19.83 -4.77
CA VAL A 439 -4.70 20.61 -3.55
C VAL A 439 -4.01 19.88 -2.41
N VAL A 440 -3.07 20.56 -1.73
CA VAL A 440 -2.29 19.99 -0.62
C VAL A 440 -2.68 20.65 0.70
N GLU A 441 -2.72 19.87 1.77
CA GLU A 441 -3.04 20.34 3.11
C GLU A 441 -1.77 20.65 3.93
N PHE A 442 -1.81 21.78 4.62
CA PHE A 442 -0.86 22.20 5.64
C PHE A 442 -1.53 22.28 7.00
N HIS A 443 -0.78 22.01 8.06
CA HIS A 443 -1.12 22.30 9.44
C HIS A 443 -0.12 23.31 10.01
N ASN A 444 -0.62 24.34 10.66
CA ASN A 444 0.17 25.27 11.44
C ASN A 444 0.11 24.88 12.92
N GLU A 445 1.21 24.43 13.49
CA GLU A 445 1.22 23.93 14.87
C GLU A 445 1.18 25.03 15.94
N ILE A 446 1.47 26.28 15.57
CA ILE A 446 1.40 27.42 16.49
C ILE A 446 -0.05 27.89 16.61
N LEU A 447 -0.77 27.93 15.50
CA LEU A 447 -2.17 28.34 15.43
C LEU A 447 -3.14 27.17 15.66
N ASP A 448 -2.66 25.93 15.54
CA ASP A 448 -3.49 24.73 15.38
C ASP A 448 -4.52 24.85 14.24
N HIS A 449 -4.09 25.44 13.12
CA HIS A 449 -4.93 25.73 11.96
C HIS A 449 -4.53 24.89 10.75
N TYR A 450 -5.54 24.42 10.01
CA TYR A 450 -5.36 23.77 8.72
C TYR A 450 -5.54 24.75 7.57
N PHE A 451 -4.81 24.54 6.49
CA PHE A 451 -4.91 25.32 5.26
C PHE A 451 -4.74 24.41 4.04
N ILE A 452 -5.52 24.67 2.98
CA ILE A 452 -5.37 23.98 1.70
C ILE A 452 -4.83 24.94 0.64
N ALA A 453 -3.78 24.52 -0.06
CA ALA A 453 -3.14 25.28 -1.13
C ALA A 453 -3.31 24.54 -2.46
N ALA A 454 -3.79 25.24 -3.49
CA ALA A 454 -4.07 24.65 -4.80
C ALA A 454 -3.06 25.06 -5.89
N SER A 455 -2.16 26.01 -5.61
CA SER A 455 -1.16 26.48 -6.57
C SER A 455 0.25 26.13 -6.10
N GLY A 456 1.10 25.64 -7.01
CA GLY A 456 2.49 25.32 -6.70
C GLY A 456 3.26 26.51 -6.13
N PHE A 457 2.99 27.73 -6.65
CA PHE A 457 3.58 28.96 -6.12
C PHE A 457 3.21 29.23 -4.65
N GLU A 458 1.95 29.02 -4.27
CA GLU A 458 1.53 29.19 -2.87
C GLU A 458 2.16 28.13 -1.95
N VAL A 459 2.24 26.89 -2.43
CA VAL A 459 2.94 25.80 -1.73
C VAL A 459 4.40 26.18 -1.47
N ASP A 460 5.11 26.66 -2.48
CA ASP A 460 6.52 27.08 -2.37
C ASP A 460 6.70 28.26 -1.41
N GLN A 461 5.75 29.21 -1.40
CA GLN A 461 5.76 30.35 -0.48
C GLN A 461 5.54 29.93 0.98
N ILE A 462 4.68 28.94 1.24
CA ILE A 462 4.48 28.41 2.60
C ILE A 462 5.72 27.64 3.04
N LEU A 463 6.25 26.76 2.18
CA LEU A 463 7.43 25.94 2.47
C LEU A 463 8.72 26.76 2.65
N SER A 464 8.85 27.90 1.97
CA SER A 464 9.97 28.84 2.17
C SER A 464 9.83 29.72 3.41
N GLY A 465 8.73 29.61 4.16
CA GLY A 465 8.48 30.36 5.39
C GLY A 465 7.89 31.76 5.18
N ALA A 466 7.53 32.14 3.94
CA ALA A 466 6.95 33.45 3.64
C ALA A 466 5.57 33.64 4.29
N ALA A 467 4.87 32.55 4.60
CA ALA A 467 3.58 32.54 5.32
C ALA A 467 3.72 32.56 6.86
N GLY A 468 4.93 32.77 7.39
CA GLY A 468 5.24 32.71 8.81
C GLY A 468 5.66 31.30 9.29
N PRO A 469 6.04 31.17 10.58
CA PRO A 469 6.53 29.90 11.12
C PRO A 469 5.39 28.89 11.40
N GLY A 470 5.76 27.63 11.59
CA GLY A 470 4.89 26.59 12.12
C GLY A 470 4.11 25.77 11.09
N TRP A 471 4.19 26.11 9.80
CA TRP A 471 3.54 25.35 8.73
C TRP A 471 4.29 24.06 8.39
N ARG A 472 3.55 22.94 8.33
CA ARG A 472 4.04 21.64 7.85
C ARG A 472 3.01 20.99 6.94
N LEU A 473 3.48 20.21 5.96
CA LEU A 473 2.59 19.36 5.15
C LEU A 473 2.02 18.25 6.02
N THR A 474 0.73 17.95 5.87
CA THR A 474 0.08 16.83 6.57
C THR A 474 0.17 15.52 5.80
N GLY A 475 0.57 15.59 4.53
CA GLY A 475 0.51 14.46 3.59
C GLY A 475 -0.90 14.15 3.08
N GLN A 476 -1.92 14.96 3.42
CA GLN A 476 -3.26 14.88 2.85
C GLN A 476 -3.34 15.75 1.60
N SER A 477 -4.00 15.24 0.56
CA SER A 477 -4.22 15.97 -0.69
C SER A 477 -5.38 15.39 -1.49
N PHE A 478 -5.87 16.15 -2.46
CA PHE A 478 -6.88 15.70 -3.41
C PHE A 478 -6.75 16.47 -4.72
N ASN A 479 -7.21 15.88 -5.83
CA ASN A 479 -7.20 16.55 -7.13
C ASN A 479 -8.41 17.46 -7.31
N ALA A 480 -8.15 18.64 -7.86
CA ALA A 480 -9.13 19.64 -8.28
C ALA A 480 -8.81 20.11 -9.70
N PHE A 481 -9.57 21.05 -10.22
CA PHE A 481 -9.35 21.67 -11.52
C PHE A 481 -8.77 23.08 -11.36
N SER A 482 -7.67 23.38 -12.05
CA SER A 482 -7.07 24.72 -12.05
C SER A 482 -7.94 25.72 -12.83
N ARG A 483 -8.70 25.22 -13.81
CA ARG A 483 -9.65 25.96 -14.64
C ARG A 483 -10.82 25.08 -15.03
N ILE A 484 -11.91 25.66 -15.50
CA ILE A 484 -13.03 24.90 -16.05
C ILE A 484 -12.54 24.10 -17.29
N PRO A 485 -12.64 22.77 -17.30
CA PRO A 485 -12.22 21.96 -18.44
C PRO A 485 -13.02 22.30 -19.70
N VAL A 486 -12.39 22.27 -20.88
CA VAL A 486 -13.04 22.55 -22.17
C VAL A 486 -13.77 21.30 -22.70
N VAL A 487 -14.33 20.48 -21.81
CA VAL A 487 -14.98 19.21 -22.15
C VAL A 487 -16.49 19.34 -21.90
N PRO A 488 -17.37 19.09 -22.89
CA PRO A 488 -18.81 19.39 -22.81
C PRO A 488 -19.61 18.67 -21.72
N VAL A 489 -19.01 17.69 -21.02
CA VAL A 489 -19.72 16.73 -20.15
C VAL A 489 -19.39 16.85 -18.65
N THR A 490 -18.49 17.74 -18.23
CA THR A 490 -18.08 17.84 -16.81
C THR A 490 -18.87 18.92 -16.06
N ARG A 491 -19.52 18.58 -14.94
CA ARG A 491 -20.16 19.55 -14.04
C ARG A 491 -19.09 20.10 -13.12
N VAL A 492 -18.42 21.19 -13.50
CA VAL A 492 -17.37 21.80 -12.67
C VAL A 492 -17.85 23.14 -12.14
N ALA A 493 -17.73 23.34 -10.82
CA ALA A 493 -18.14 24.56 -10.11
C ALA A 493 -16.92 25.31 -9.55
N PRO A 494 -16.95 26.66 -9.53
CA PRO A 494 -15.88 27.45 -8.93
C PRO A 494 -15.92 27.36 -7.40
N VAL A 495 -14.76 27.20 -6.77
CA VAL A 495 -14.60 27.19 -5.31
C VAL A 495 -14.17 28.58 -4.83
N CYS A 496 -15.10 29.29 -4.20
CA CYS A 496 -14.85 30.60 -3.63
C CYS A 496 -13.88 30.50 -2.44
N ARG A 497 -12.87 31.37 -2.42
CA ARG A 497 -11.86 31.49 -1.37
C ARG A 497 -12.04 32.81 -0.61
N PHE A 498 -11.93 32.74 0.70
CA PHE A 498 -12.00 33.91 1.58
C PHE A 498 -10.90 33.88 2.63
N TYR A 499 -10.44 35.06 3.06
CA TYR A 499 -9.49 35.23 4.16
C TYR A 499 -10.09 36.09 5.28
N GLY A 500 -10.05 35.59 6.52
CA GLY A 500 -10.71 36.23 7.65
C GLY A 500 -10.00 37.50 8.14
N ALA A 501 -8.67 37.46 8.32
CA ALA A 501 -7.94 38.54 9.00
C ALA A 501 -8.03 39.88 8.24
N ALA A 502 -8.08 39.84 6.90
CA ALA A 502 -8.25 41.02 6.06
C ALA A 502 -9.61 41.74 6.23
N ALA A 503 -10.60 41.08 6.85
CA ALA A 503 -11.93 41.63 7.11
C ALA A 503 -12.30 41.69 8.60
N GLY A 504 -11.30 41.61 9.49
CA GLY A 504 -11.50 41.63 10.95
C GLY A 504 -11.99 40.31 11.54
N GLY A 505 -11.93 39.23 10.78
CA GLY A 505 -12.20 37.86 11.23
C GLY A 505 -10.93 37.09 11.64
N PRO A 506 -10.97 35.75 11.64
CA PRO A 506 -9.88 34.89 12.10
C PRO A 506 -8.68 34.88 11.13
N ASN A 507 -7.48 34.55 11.63
CA ASN A 507 -6.33 34.27 10.77
C ASN A 507 -6.44 32.87 10.13
N SER A 508 -7.36 32.75 9.18
CA SER A 508 -7.77 31.48 8.59
C SER A 508 -8.46 31.73 7.25
N HIS A 509 -8.61 30.66 6.45
CA HIS A 509 -9.29 30.70 5.17
C HIS A 509 -10.60 29.92 5.21
N PHE A 510 -11.54 30.31 4.36
CA PHE A 510 -12.80 29.62 4.13
C PHE A 510 -12.96 29.30 2.64
N PHE A 511 -13.42 28.08 2.34
CA PHE A 511 -13.63 27.60 0.97
C PHE A 511 -15.04 27.03 0.82
N THR A 512 -15.68 27.33 -0.31
CA THR A 512 -16.98 26.76 -0.65
C THR A 512 -17.19 26.62 -2.16
N ALA A 513 -17.72 25.47 -2.57
CA ALA A 513 -18.20 25.22 -3.94
C ALA A 513 -19.70 25.55 -4.10
N SER A 514 -20.40 25.89 -3.02
CA SER A 514 -21.82 26.25 -3.05
C SER A 514 -21.98 27.71 -3.51
N PRO A 515 -22.69 27.97 -4.63
CA PRO A 515 -22.93 29.34 -5.09
C PRO A 515 -23.68 30.19 -4.04
N ASP A 516 -24.66 29.58 -3.37
CA ASP A 516 -25.47 30.26 -2.35
C ASP A 516 -24.65 30.59 -1.10
N GLU A 517 -23.80 29.66 -0.64
CA GLU A 517 -22.91 29.90 0.50
C GLU A 517 -21.85 30.96 0.15
N CYS A 518 -21.30 30.92 -1.06
CA CYS A 518 -20.35 31.93 -1.53
C CYS A 518 -20.96 33.34 -1.48
N GLU A 519 -22.17 33.52 -1.98
CA GLU A 519 -22.86 34.81 -1.95
C GLU A 519 -23.28 35.22 -0.52
N ALA A 520 -23.61 34.26 0.34
CA ALA A 520 -23.90 34.53 1.75
C ALA A 520 -22.67 35.03 2.51
N VAL A 521 -21.50 34.38 2.36
CA VAL A 521 -20.27 34.75 3.06
C VAL A 521 -19.76 36.13 2.61
N LYS A 522 -19.89 36.46 1.31
CA LYS A 522 -19.61 37.82 0.79
C LYS A 522 -20.39 38.92 1.52
N ARG A 523 -21.59 38.62 2.02
CA ARG A 523 -22.47 39.57 2.72
C ARG A 523 -22.33 39.53 4.25
N ALA A 524 -21.75 38.47 4.82
CA ALA A 524 -21.74 38.21 6.25
C ALA A 524 -20.84 39.16 7.07
N GLY A 525 -19.79 39.71 6.45
CA GLY A 525 -18.71 40.43 7.14
C GLY A 525 -17.76 39.47 7.88
N GLY A 526 -16.54 39.91 8.18
CA GLY A 526 -15.51 39.07 8.82
C GLY A 526 -14.75 38.13 7.88
N TRP A 527 -15.10 38.09 6.59
CA TRP A 527 -14.42 37.30 5.56
C TRP A 527 -14.21 38.16 4.31
N TYR A 528 -12.95 38.34 3.90
CA TYR A 528 -12.59 39.04 2.68
C TYR A 528 -12.61 38.06 1.50
N TYR A 529 -13.35 38.37 0.43
CA TYR A 529 -13.41 37.53 -0.76
C TYR A 529 -12.15 37.69 -1.61
N GLU A 530 -11.37 36.62 -1.75
CA GLU A 530 -10.09 36.62 -2.49
C GLU A 530 -10.25 36.16 -3.95
N GLY A 531 -11.43 35.65 -4.32
CA GLY A 531 -11.72 35.15 -5.66
C GLY A 531 -11.98 33.64 -5.67
N ILE A 532 -11.61 33.00 -6.77
CA ILE A 532 -11.76 31.56 -6.97
C ILE A 532 -10.40 30.90 -6.71
N GLY A 533 -10.36 29.98 -5.73
CA GLY A 533 -9.12 29.27 -5.39
C GLY A 533 -8.81 28.15 -6.39
N PHE A 534 -9.84 27.40 -6.79
CA PHE A 534 -9.79 26.32 -7.76
C PHE A 534 -11.24 25.98 -8.20
N HIS A 535 -11.41 24.95 -9.03
CA HIS A 535 -12.71 24.43 -9.40
C HIS A 535 -12.82 22.95 -9.02
N ALA A 536 -14.02 22.49 -8.69
CA ALA A 536 -14.26 21.10 -8.28
C ALA A 536 -15.60 20.59 -8.82
N GLU A 537 -15.79 19.28 -8.81
CA GLU A 537 -17.09 18.69 -9.16
C GLU A 537 -18.04 18.89 -7.97
N PRO A 538 -19.26 19.42 -8.17
CA PRO A 538 -20.22 19.59 -7.09
C PRO A 538 -20.85 18.24 -6.72
N GLN A 539 -21.52 18.23 -5.58
CA GLN A 539 -22.35 17.10 -5.16
C GLN A 539 -23.52 16.91 -6.13
N LEU A 540 -24.01 15.66 -6.19
CA LEU A 540 -25.30 15.33 -6.76
C LEU A 540 -26.42 15.91 -5.88
N ALA A 541 -27.64 15.95 -6.41
CA ALA A 541 -28.81 16.51 -5.70
C ALA A 541 -29.14 15.80 -4.38
N ASP A 542 -28.65 14.57 -4.18
CA ASP A 542 -28.80 13.78 -2.96
C ASP A 542 -27.64 13.98 -1.96
N GLY A 543 -26.71 14.90 -2.24
CA GLY A 543 -25.56 15.23 -1.37
C GLY A 543 -24.34 14.31 -1.53
N ARG A 544 -24.39 13.32 -2.43
CA ARG A 544 -23.27 12.39 -2.68
C ARG A 544 -22.41 12.83 -3.85
N CYS A 545 -21.20 12.28 -3.92
CA CYS A 545 -20.37 12.44 -5.11
C CYS A 545 -20.77 11.46 -6.22
N PRO A 546 -20.57 11.83 -7.50
CA PRO A 546 -20.70 10.89 -8.61
C PRO A 546 -19.83 9.64 -8.40
N GLU A 547 -20.23 8.52 -9.01
CA GLU A 547 -19.42 7.31 -8.98
C GLU A 547 -18.01 7.57 -9.52
N GLY A 548 -17.00 7.02 -8.83
CA GLY A 548 -15.59 7.23 -9.17
C GLY A 548 -14.98 8.52 -8.60
N TYR A 549 -15.72 9.31 -7.81
CA TYR A 549 -15.21 10.49 -7.11
C TYR A 549 -15.17 10.27 -5.59
N LEU A 550 -14.14 10.83 -4.96
CA LEU A 550 -14.01 10.96 -3.52
C LEU A 550 -14.78 12.18 -3.02
N GLN A 551 -15.40 12.06 -1.87
CA GLN A 551 -16.01 13.13 -1.12
C GLN A 551 -14.94 13.90 -0.36
N VAL A 552 -14.85 15.21 -0.61
CA VAL A 552 -14.07 16.13 0.21
C VAL A 552 -15.01 16.72 1.25
N ARG A 553 -14.79 16.41 2.52
CA ARG A 553 -15.66 16.84 3.63
C ARG A 553 -15.04 17.95 4.45
N ARG A 554 -15.87 18.87 4.96
CA ARG A 554 -15.47 20.07 5.71
C ARG A 554 -15.78 19.93 7.20
N ALA A 555 -14.75 19.95 8.03
CA ALA A 555 -14.88 19.97 9.49
C ALA A 555 -14.57 21.39 10.00
N TYR A 556 -15.30 21.85 11.00
CA TYR A 556 -15.16 23.18 11.59
C TYR A 556 -14.79 23.12 13.08
N ASN A 557 -13.74 23.86 13.49
CA ASN A 557 -13.24 23.87 14.86
C ASN A 557 -14.11 24.62 15.88
N GLN A 558 -15.24 25.21 15.45
CA GLN A 558 -16.13 26.02 16.31
C GLN A 558 -15.45 27.24 16.97
N GLY A 559 -14.36 27.74 16.39
CA GLY A 559 -13.53 28.80 16.97
C GLY A 559 -14.09 30.22 16.96
N TRP A 560 -15.28 30.45 16.40
CA TRP A 560 -15.85 31.80 16.25
C TRP A 560 -15.94 32.62 17.56
N PRO A 561 -16.23 32.06 18.76
CA PRO A 561 -16.31 32.86 19.98
C PRO A 561 -14.97 33.50 20.36
N ARG A 562 -13.87 32.94 19.85
CA ARG A 562 -12.49 33.39 20.08
C ARG A 562 -11.91 34.16 18.90
N ASN A 563 -12.69 34.39 17.84
CA ASN A 563 -12.22 34.86 16.55
C ASN A 563 -11.09 33.97 15.96
N ASP A 564 -11.28 32.66 16.09
CA ASP A 564 -10.27 31.63 15.79
C ASP A 564 -10.87 30.50 14.93
N SER A 565 -11.82 30.84 14.05
CA SER A 565 -12.48 29.85 13.21
C SER A 565 -11.53 29.25 12.17
N ASN A 566 -11.44 27.93 12.12
CA ASN A 566 -10.66 27.17 11.13
C ASN A 566 -11.45 25.97 10.60
N HIS A 567 -11.27 25.70 9.31
CA HIS A 567 -11.92 24.60 8.61
C HIS A 567 -10.85 23.66 8.05
N ARG A 568 -11.11 22.36 8.16
CA ARG A 568 -10.27 21.30 7.58
C ARG A 568 -11.05 20.58 6.49
N PHE A 569 -10.39 20.27 5.38
CA PHE A 569 -10.99 19.61 4.22
C PHE A 569 -10.28 18.28 3.97
N THR A 570 -11.01 17.17 4.05
CA THR A 570 -10.39 15.83 3.96
C THR A 570 -11.21 14.84 3.15
N THR A 571 -10.50 13.97 2.42
CA THR A 571 -11.03 12.76 1.77
C THR A 571 -10.95 11.53 2.68
N SER A 572 -10.19 11.57 3.76
CA SER A 572 -10.02 10.41 4.67
C SER A 572 -11.16 10.33 5.70
N ASP A 573 -11.85 9.19 5.74
CA ASP A 573 -12.87 8.85 6.74
C ASP A 573 -12.24 8.72 8.13
N SER A 574 -11.00 8.21 8.25
CA SER A 574 -10.31 8.12 9.54
C SER A 574 -9.98 9.50 10.11
N THR A 575 -9.49 10.42 9.26
CA THR A 575 -9.25 11.83 9.61
C THR A 575 -10.56 12.49 10.01
N TRP A 576 -11.64 12.25 9.26
CA TRP A 576 -12.97 12.77 9.58
C TRP A 576 -13.47 12.34 10.96
N ARG A 577 -13.33 11.05 11.29
CA ARG A 577 -13.66 10.50 12.63
C ARG A 577 -12.76 11.08 13.72
N GLU A 578 -11.49 11.34 13.43
CA GLU A 578 -10.57 12.00 14.35
C GLU A 578 -11.02 13.44 14.67
N MET A 579 -11.38 14.24 13.65
CA MET A 579 -11.88 15.60 13.87
C MET A 579 -13.10 15.61 14.79
N ALA A 580 -14.04 14.67 14.58
CA ALA A 580 -15.20 14.52 15.45
C ALA A 580 -14.81 14.20 16.90
N ARG A 581 -13.84 13.32 17.13
CA ARG A 581 -13.32 12.99 18.46
C ARG A 581 -12.67 14.19 19.14
N HIS A 582 -12.06 15.09 18.37
CA HIS A 582 -11.49 16.35 18.86
C HIS A 582 -12.53 17.50 18.99
N GLY A 583 -13.83 17.21 18.87
CA GLY A 583 -14.91 18.18 19.12
C GLY A 583 -15.20 19.11 17.95
N TRP A 584 -14.65 18.84 16.76
CA TRP A 584 -14.98 19.61 15.56
C TRP A 584 -16.40 19.32 15.09
N ALA A 585 -17.09 20.35 14.60
CA ALA A 585 -18.38 20.20 13.94
C ALA A 585 -18.18 19.62 12.54
N LEU A 586 -18.89 18.53 12.23
CA LEU A 586 -18.84 17.85 10.95
C LEU A 586 -19.89 18.45 10.00
N GLU A 587 -19.46 19.28 9.05
CA GLU A 587 -20.37 20.06 8.18
C GLU A 587 -20.78 19.32 6.89
N GLY A 588 -20.24 18.12 6.67
CA GLY A 588 -20.60 17.25 5.53
C GLY A 588 -19.69 17.45 4.32
N VAL A 589 -20.18 17.03 3.16
CA VAL A 589 -19.46 17.11 1.88
C VAL A 589 -19.42 18.57 1.43
N ALA A 590 -18.24 19.03 0.99
CA ALA A 590 -18.05 20.36 0.43
C ALA A 590 -18.04 20.31 -1.11
N TRP A 591 -17.35 19.32 -1.68
CA TRP A 591 -17.27 19.04 -3.12
C TRP A 591 -16.72 17.63 -3.35
N CYS A 592 -16.54 17.28 -4.61
CA CYS A 592 -16.05 15.98 -5.07
C CYS A 592 -14.68 16.12 -5.74
N ALA A 593 -13.78 15.19 -5.42
CA ALA A 593 -12.43 15.12 -5.96
C ALA A 593 -12.23 13.84 -6.75
N ARG A 594 -11.36 13.90 -7.76
CA ARG A 594 -10.92 12.68 -8.45
C ARG A 594 -9.87 11.98 -7.58
N PRO A 595 -9.92 10.65 -7.46
CA PRO A 595 -8.83 9.87 -6.89
C PRO A 595 -7.57 9.94 -7.76
#